data_AF-A0A840RBG1-F1
#
_entry.id   AF-A0A840RBG1-F1
#
_cell.length_a   1.000
_cell.length_b   1.000
_cell.length_c   1.000
_cell.angle_alpha   90.00
_cell.angle_beta   90.00
_cell.angle_gamma   90.00
#
_symmetry.space_group_name_H-M   'P 1'
#
loop_
_entity.id
_entity.type
_entity.pdbx_description
1 polymer ?
#
loop_
_entity_poly.entity_id
_entity_poly.type
_entity_poly.pdbx_seq_one_letter_code
_entity_poly.pdbx_strand_id
1 'polypeptide(L)'
;MSQTRPKHLALWQIRLPIPGIVSILHRASGALMFVAIPFILYALSGSLSSAEHFEAFRACIANPLVKLLLLVVLWGFLHHACAGIRFLALDIHKGLDLATARLTAKLVLIVSLALTVIIGGLTW
;
A
#
# COMPACT_ATOMS: atom_id res chain seq x y z
N MET A 1 -10.99 -44.94 3.60
CA MET A 1 -10.76 -43.48 3.45
C MET A 1 -9.50 -43.16 4.23
N SER A 2 -8.48 -42.54 3.61
CA SER A 2 -7.25 -42.20 4.34
C SER A 2 -7.57 -41.08 5.34
N GLN A 3 -7.09 -41.23 6.58
CA GLN A 3 -7.34 -40.22 7.61
C GLN A 3 -6.56 -38.95 7.29
N THR A 4 -7.27 -37.82 7.16
CA THR A 4 -6.66 -36.51 6.95
C THR A 4 -6.02 -36.01 8.22
N ARG A 5 -4.71 -35.75 8.18
CA ARG A 5 -3.96 -35.21 9.33
C ARG A 5 -4.42 -33.80 9.69
N PRO A 6 -4.50 -33.46 10.98
CA PRO A 6 -4.84 -32.12 11.43
C PRO A 6 -3.75 -31.10 11.03
N LYS A 7 -4.15 -29.85 10.78
CA LYS A 7 -3.26 -28.74 10.42
C LYS A 7 -3.40 -27.60 11.44
N HIS A 8 -2.28 -27.07 11.91
CA HIS A 8 -2.27 -25.90 12.81
C HIS A 8 -2.15 -24.59 12.00
N LEU A 9 -3.29 -24.12 11.46
CA LEU A 9 -3.39 -22.91 10.64
C LEU A 9 -4.41 -21.90 11.20
N ALA A 10 -4.58 -21.89 12.53
CA ALA A 10 -5.36 -20.87 13.19
C ALA A 10 -4.57 -19.54 13.18
N LEU A 11 -4.72 -18.74 12.11
CA LEU A 11 -3.92 -17.52 11.89
C LEU A 11 -4.01 -16.51 13.05
N TRP A 12 -5.15 -16.47 13.75
CA TRP A 12 -5.35 -15.62 14.93
C TRP A 12 -4.52 -16.07 16.15
N GLN A 13 -4.04 -17.31 16.18
CA GLN A 13 -3.13 -17.82 17.23
C GLN A 13 -1.65 -17.60 16.87
N ILE A 14 -1.33 -17.36 15.60
CA ILE A 14 0.04 -17.20 15.11
C ILE A 14 0.43 -15.73 15.16
N ARG A 15 1.50 -15.41 15.92
CA ARG A 15 2.03 -14.05 15.99
C ARG A 15 3.04 -13.78 14.88
N LEU A 16 2.67 -12.95 13.92
CA LEU A 16 3.57 -12.51 12.86
C LEU A 16 4.55 -11.43 13.37
N PRO A 17 5.86 -11.57 13.08
CA PRO A 17 6.80 -10.49 13.33
C PRO A 17 6.59 -9.34 12.34
N ILE A 18 7.09 -8.14 12.66
CA ILE A 18 6.92 -6.92 11.84
C ILE A 18 7.31 -7.13 10.35
N PRO A 19 8.43 -7.79 10.00
CA PRO A 19 8.75 -8.09 8.59
C PRO A 19 7.67 -8.92 7.88
N GLY A 20 7.01 -9.84 8.60
CA GLY A 20 5.89 -10.63 8.08
C GLY A 20 4.66 -9.76 7.80
N ILE A 21 4.35 -8.82 8.69
CA ILE A 21 3.26 -7.84 8.48
C ILE A 21 3.56 -6.98 7.25
N VAL A 22 4.77 -6.43 7.13
CA VAL A 22 5.19 -5.63 5.96
C VAL A 22 5.08 -6.42 4.66
N SER A 23 5.43 -7.71 4.67
CA SER A 23 5.28 -8.58 3.49
C SER A 23 3.83 -8.75 3.07
N ILE A 24 2.91 -9.02 4.01
CA ILE A 24 1.48 -9.13 3.69
C ILE A 24 0.93 -7.81 3.18
N LEU A 25 1.27 -6.69 3.84
CA LEU A 25 0.84 -5.37 3.42
C LEU A 25 1.37 -5.00 2.03
N HIS A 26 2.60 -5.39 1.68
CA HIS A 26 3.15 -5.16 0.34
C HIS A 26 2.36 -5.91 -0.75
N ARG A 27 1.95 -7.15 -0.48
CA ARG A 27 1.11 -7.93 -1.40
C ARG A 27 -0.29 -7.31 -1.52
N ALA A 28 -0.90 -6.97 -0.39
CA ALA A 28 -2.22 -6.35 -0.38
C ALA A 28 -2.22 -5.00 -1.09
N SER A 29 -1.18 -4.19 -0.89
CA SER A 29 -1.05 -2.90 -1.57
C SER A 29 -0.82 -3.06 -3.08
N GLY A 30 -0.09 -4.09 -3.52
CA GLY A 30 0.05 -4.41 -4.95
C GLY A 30 -1.29 -4.77 -5.59
N ALA A 31 -2.11 -5.58 -4.92
CA ALA A 31 -3.46 -5.90 -5.38
C ALA A 31 -4.38 -4.67 -5.41
N LEU A 32 -4.33 -3.82 -4.37
CA LEU A 32 -5.06 -2.55 -4.32
C LEU A 32 -4.68 -1.66 -5.51
N MET A 33 -3.38 -1.51 -5.79
CA MET A 33 -2.93 -0.70 -6.92
C MET A 33 -3.44 -1.24 -8.26
N PHE A 34 -3.38 -2.56 -8.47
CA PHE A 34 -3.91 -3.17 -9.67
C PHE A 34 -5.39 -2.85 -9.89
N VAL A 35 -6.20 -2.96 -8.84
CA VAL A 35 -7.62 -2.59 -8.89
C VAL A 35 -7.82 -1.08 -9.10
N ALA A 36 -6.93 -0.24 -8.57
CA ALA A 36 -7.02 1.22 -8.68
C ALA A 36 -6.69 1.76 -10.10
N ILE A 37 -5.88 1.04 -10.90
CA ILE A 37 -5.44 1.47 -12.23
C ILE A 37 -6.60 1.99 -13.12
N PRO A 38 -7.69 1.23 -13.39
CA PRO A 38 -8.75 1.70 -14.27
C PRO A 38 -9.42 3.00 -13.76
N PHE A 39 -9.59 3.15 -12.45
CA PHE A 39 -10.19 4.34 -11.86
C PHE A 39 -9.28 5.57 -11.99
N ILE A 40 -7.98 5.40 -11.75
CA ILE A 40 -6.99 6.47 -11.92
C ILE A 40 -6.90 6.88 -13.38
N LEU A 41 -6.87 5.92 -14.32
CA LEU A 41 -6.84 6.22 -15.75
C LEU A 41 -8.13 6.92 -16.22
N TYR A 42 -9.28 6.53 -15.68
CA TYR A 42 -10.54 7.21 -15.96
C TYR A 42 -10.52 8.67 -15.47
N ALA A 43 -10.07 8.90 -14.23
CA ALA A 43 -9.90 10.25 -13.70
C ALA A 43 -8.89 11.09 -14.49
N LEU A 44 -7.75 10.48 -14.89
CA LEU A 44 -6.75 11.12 -15.73
C LEU A 44 -7.33 11.52 -17.10
N SER A 45 -8.04 10.61 -17.75
CA SER A 45 -8.69 10.88 -19.04
C SER A 45 -9.68 12.05 -18.92
N GLY A 46 -10.52 12.05 -17.88
CA GLY A 46 -11.42 13.16 -17.59
C GLY A 46 -10.69 14.48 -17.39
N SER A 47 -9.59 14.47 -16.60
CA SER A 47 -8.81 15.67 -16.30
C SER A 47 -8.15 16.32 -17.53
N LEU A 48 -7.93 15.55 -18.60
CA LEU A 48 -7.28 16.02 -19.83
C LEU A 48 -8.27 16.31 -20.98
N SER A 49 -9.56 16.03 -20.79
CA SER A 49 -10.54 16.02 -21.88
C SER A 49 -11.11 17.41 -22.21
N SER A 50 -11.72 18.08 -21.23
CA SER A 50 -12.34 19.41 -21.38
C SER A 50 -12.47 20.10 -20.03
N ALA A 51 -12.67 21.43 -20.04
CA ALA A 51 -12.85 22.20 -18.81
C ALA A 51 -14.06 21.72 -17.98
N GLU A 52 -15.17 21.35 -18.64
CA GLU A 52 -16.37 20.86 -17.96
C GLU A 52 -16.12 19.54 -17.23
N HIS A 53 -15.47 18.57 -17.91
CA HIS A 53 -15.14 17.29 -17.30
C HIS A 53 -14.11 17.47 -16.17
N PHE A 54 -13.10 18.33 -16.35
CA PHE A 54 -12.15 18.64 -15.29
C PHE A 54 -12.85 19.15 -14.04
N GLU A 55 -13.77 20.12 -14.16
CA GLU A 55 -14.53 20.63 -13.01
C GLU A 55 -15.43 19.56 -12.37
N ALA A 56 -16.05 18.68 -13.16
CA ALA A 56 -16.83 17.57 -12.62
C ALA A 56 -15.97 16.60 -11.78
N PHE A 57 -14.78 16.22 -12.26
CA PHE A 57 -13.85 15.40 -11.50
C PHE A 57 -13.30 16.13 -10.27
N ARG A 58 -13.00 17.42 -10.39
CA ARG A 58 -12.57 18.26 -9.27
C ARG A 58 -13.63 18.26 -8.16
N ALA A 59 -14.90 18.43 -8.51
CA ALA A 59 -16.02 18.39 -7.57
C ALA A 59 -16.19 17.00 -6.93
N CYS A 60 -16.04 15.92 -7.71
CA CYS A 60 -16.08 14.55 -7.19
C CYS A 60 -14.96 14.29 -6.18
N ILE A 61 -13.71 14.66 -6.52
CA ILE A 61 -12.54 14.50 -5.65
C ILE A 61 -12.62 15.39 -4.41
N ALA A 62 -13.29 16.54 -4.49
CA ALA A 62 -13.50 17.41 -3.33
C ALA A 62 -14.37 16.76 -2.23
N ASN A 63 -15.13 15.70 -2.55
CA ASN A 63 -15.89 14.95 -1.56
C ASN A 63 -14.95 14.29 -0.53
N PRO A 64 -15.12 14.54 0.78
CA PRO A 64 -14.24 13.97 1.82
C PRO A 64 -14.14 12.45 1.80
N LEU A 65 -15.21 11.73 1.44
CA LEU A 65 -15.17 10.27 1.33
C LEU A 65 -14.29 9.81 0.18
N VAL A 66 -14.33 10.52 -0.95
CA VAL A 66 -13.45 10.24 -2.09
C VAL A 66 -12.00 10.56 -1.74
N LYS A 67 -11.74 11.67 -1.04
CA LYS A 67 -10.38 11.98 -0.53
C LYS A 67 -9.86 10.90 0.42
N LEU A 68 -10.70 10.37 1.32
CA LEU A 68 -10.31 9.26 2.21
C LEU A 68 -9.96 7.99 1.43
N LEU A 69 -10.75 7.63 0.42
CA LEU A 69 -10.43 6.51 -0.46
C LEU A 69 -9.12 6.73 -1.22
N LEU A 70 -8.90 7.93 -1.76
CA LEU A 70 -7.65 8.30 -2.42
C LEU A 70 -6.46 8.31 -1.46
N LEU A 71 -6.66 8.64 -0.18
CA LEU A 71 -5.62 8.56 0.85
C LEU A 71 -5.20 7.11 1.12
N VAL A 72 -6.14 6.17 1.10
CA VAL A 72 -5.84 4.73 1.20
C VAL A 72 -5.05 4.25 -0.03
N VAL A 73 -5.44 4.68 -1.23
CA VAL A 73 -4.69 4.34 -2.46
C VAL A 73 -3.29 4.96 -2.43
N LEU A 74 -3.16 6.21 -2.00
CA LEU A 74 -1.88 6.91 -1.83
C LEU A 74 -0.97 6.17 -0.85
N TRP A 75 -1.48 5.83 0.35
CA TRP A 75 -0.71 5.06 1.32
C TRP A 75 -0.34 3.68 0.77
N GLY A 76 -1.27 3.01 0.07
CA GLY A 76 -1.02 1.75 -0.60
C GLY A 76 0.17 1.83 -1.56
N PHE A 77 0.19 2.85 -2.42
CA PHE A 77 1.31 3.11 -3.34
C PHE A 77 2.62 3.37 -2.58
N LEU A 78 2.62 4.27 -1.60
CA LEU A 78 3.83 4.66 -0.86
C LEU A 78 4.39 3.48 -0.05
N HIS A 79 3.53 2.73 0.65
CA HIS A 79 3.92 1.49 1.34
C HIS A 79 4.47 0.46 0.35
N HIS A 80 3.80 0.26 -0.79
CA HIS A 80 4.25 -0.68 -1.82
C HIS A 80 5.66 -0.33 -2.32
N ALA A 81 5.89 0.95 -2.67
CA ALA A 81 7.17 1.44 -3.16
C ALA A 81 8.28 1.33 -2.11
N CYS A 82 8.04 1.79 -0.87
CA CYS A 82 9.02 1.70 0.22
C CYS A 82 9.36 0.23 0.54
N ALA A 83 8.35 -0.64 0.62
CA ALA A 83 8.56 -2.06 0.85
C ALA A 83 9.27 -2.73 -0.33
N GLY A 84 8.95 -2.34 -1.57
CA GLY A 84 9.61 -2.82 -2.78
C GLY A 84 11.10 -2.50 -2.80
N ILE A 85 11.48 -1.26 -2.47
CA ILE A 85 12.89 -0.87 -2.32
C ILE A 85 13.59 -1.74 -1.26
N ARG A 86 12.93 -1.98 -0.12
CA ARG A 86 13.46 -2.91 0.90
C ARG A 86 13.64 -4.32 0.35
N PHE A 87 12.68 -4.85 -0.43
CA PHE A 87 12.79 -6.19 -1.01
C PHE A 87 13.93 -6.28 -2.04
N LEU A 88 14.08 -5.28 -2.91
CA LEU A 88 15.21 -5.20 -3.84
C LEU A 88 16.56 -5.18 -3.10
N ALA A 89 16.64 -4.50 -1.95
CA ALA A 89 17.84 -4.52 -1.11
C ALA A 89 18.13 -5.91 -0.53
N LEU A 90 17.08 -6.64 -0.09
CA LEU A 90 17.21 -8.01 0.40
C LEU A 90 17.62 -8.99 -0.71
N ASP A 91 17.13 -8.79 -1.94
CA ASP A 91 17.45 -9.61 -3.11
C ASP A 91 18.94 -9.50 -3.49
N ILE A 92 19.58 -8.36 -3.20
CA ILE A 92 21.04 -8.19 -3.31
C ILE A 92 21.79 -8.45 -2.00
N HIS A 93 21.18 -9.24 -1.10
CA HIS A 93 21.73 -9.70 0.17
C HIS A 93 22.09 -8.61 1.19
N LYS A 94 21.45 -7.43 1.13
CA LYS A 94 21.63 -6.37 2.14
C LYS A 94 20.55 -6.42 3.22
N GLY A 95 20.97 -6.44 4.49
CA GLY A 95 20.06 -6.34 5.65
C GLY A 95 19.34 -7.64 6.03
N LEU A 96 19.99 -8.79 5.76
CA LEU A 96 19.45 -10.13 6.04
C LEU A 96 19.49 -10.51 7.53
N ASP A 97 20.34 -9.89 8.34
CA ASP A 97 20.38 -10.16 9.77
C ASP A 97 19.08 -9.72 10.46
N LEU A 98 18.73 -10.41 11.54
CA LEU A 98 17.42 -10.24 12.19
C LEU A 98 17.18 -8.82 12.69
N ALA A 99 18.21 -8.15 13.22
CA ALA A 99 18.08 -6.82 13.78
C ALA A 99 17.80 -5.79 12.66
N THR A 100 18.60 -5.83 11.59
CA THR A 100 18.42 -4.98 10.42
C THR A 100 17.11 -5.27 9.69
N ALA A 101 16.74 -6.55 9.53
CA ALA A 101 15.49 -6.94 8.88
C ALA A 101 14.26 -6.39 9.63
N ARG A 102 14.30 -6.36 10.98
CA ARG A 102 13.26 -5.76 11.82
C ARG A 102 13.28 -4.24 11.77
N LEU A 103 14.45 -3.61 11.82
CA LEU A 103 14.61 -2.16 11.74
C LEU A 103 14.08 -1.62 10.40
N THR A 104 14.55 -2.18 9.29
CA THR A 104 14.12 -1.78 7.94
C THR A 104 12.62 -1.97 7.72
N ALA A 105 12.02 -3.03 8.27
CA ALA A 105 10.58 -3.22 8.22
C ALA A 105 9.81 -2.12 8.98
N LYS A 106 10.30 -1.68 10.14
CA LYS A 106 9.72 -0.53 10.86
C LYS A 106 9.88 0.77 10.07
N LEU A 107 11.05 0.98 9.46
CA LEU A 107 11.31 2.16 8.63
C LEU A 107 10.37 2.25 7.43
N VAL A 108 10.04 1.15 6.77
CA VAL A 108 9.03 1.12 5.70
C VAL A 108 7.70 1.69 6.17
N LEU A 109 7.20 1.27 7.35
CA LEU A 109 5.94 1.77 7.89
C LEU A 109 6.02 3.25 8.29
N ILE A 110 7.09 3.65 8.98
CA ILE A 110 7.27 5.04 9.43
C ILE A 110 7.36 5.99 8.23
N VAL A 111 8.20 5.68 7.24
CA VAL A 111 8.44 6.53 6.08
C VAL A 111 7.19 6.61 5.20
N SER A 112 6.54 5.47 4.90
CA SER A 112 5.33 5.48 4.08
C SER A 112 4.18 6.26 4.72
N LEU A 113 3.98 6.13 6.04
CA LEU A 113 2.96 6.91 6.76
C LEU A 113 3.33 8.39 6.84
N ALA A 114 4.59 8.74 7.09
CA ALA A 114 5.04 10.13 7.09
C ALA A 114 4.81 10.80 5.73
N LEU A 115 5.20 10.12 4.64
CA LEU A 115 4.94 10.59 3.27
C LEU A 115 3.44 10.73 2.99
N THR A 116 2.62 9.78 3.47
CA THR A 116 1.15 9.84 3.33
C THR A 116 0.57 11.05 4.03
N VAL A 117 1.01 11.36 5.26
CA VAL A 117 0.54 12.53 6.01
C VAL A 117 0.95 13.83 5.32
N ILE A 118 2.20 13.91 4.83
CA ILE A 118 2.70 15.10 4.13
C ILE A 118 1.91 15.33 2.83
N ILE A 119 1.86 14.33 1.95
CA ILE A 119 1.20 14.46 0.64
C ILE A 119 -0.32 14.57 0.81
N GLY A 120 -0.90 13.79 1.72
CA GLY A 120 -2.32 13.85 2.06
C GLY A 120 -2.70 15.23 2.60
N GLY A 121 -1.90 15.79 3.52
CA GLY A 121 -2.12 17.14 4.04
C GLY A 121 -1.97 18.25 3.00
N LEU A 122 -1.07 18.09 2.02
CA LEU A 122 -0.92 19.03 0.91
C LEU A 122 -2.06 18.97 -0.12
N THR A 123 -2.73 17.83 -0.21
CA THR A 123 -3.80 17.58 -1.20
C THR A 123 -5.21 17.66 -0.59
N TRP A 124 -5.30 17.88 0.72
CA TRP A 124 -6.56 18.05 1.44
C TRP A 124 -7.08 19.49 1.33
#